data_AF-A0A2P5KSJ0-F1
#
_entry.id   AF-A0A2P5KSJ0-F1
#
_cell.length_a   1.000
_cell.length_b   1.000
_cell.length_c   1.000
_cell.angle_alpha   90.00
_cell.angle_beta   90.00
_cell.angle_gamma   90.00
#
_symmetry.space_group_name_H-M   'P 1'
#
loop_
_entity.id
_entity.type
_entity.pdbx_description
1 polymer ?
#
loop_
_entity_poly.entity_id
_entity_poly.type
_entity_poly.pdbx_seq_one_letter_code
_entity_poly.pdbx_strand_id
1 'polypeptide(L)'
;MTAGAVDFTVEDEPFRLFEAWFAEASRSEPNDPNAMALSTVDQQGLPNVRMVLLKGLDEPEVSGRGFVFYTNYESAKGRELLANPKAAILFHWKSLLRQVRVRGLVSPVVAEEADAYYASRPRGSRIGAWASSQSQPLESRFALEAAVASYTLKFGVGDIPRPTNWSGFRILPLEIEFWHDRPFRLHDRVVFRRPSSMEPWTKSRLYP
;
A
#
# COMPACT_ATOMS: atom_id res chain seq x y z
N MET A 1 -27.03 -5.55 -21.25
CA MET A 1 -27.77 -5.88 -20.01
C MET A 1 -26.74 -6.00 -18.90
N THR A 2 -26.50 -4.91 -18.17
CA THR A 2 -25.57 -4.91 -17.04
C THR A 2 -26.19 -5.71 -15.90
N ALA A 3 -25.52 -6.78 -15.46
CA ALA A 3 -25.82 -7.44 -14.21
C ALA A 3 -26.02 -6.35 -13.14
N GLY A 4 -27.14 -6.41 -12.40
CA GLY A 4 -27.50 -5.40 -11.43
C GLY A 4 -26.32 -5.15 -10.50
N ALA A 5 -25.73 -3.96 -10.56
CA ALA A 5 -24.65 -3.59 -9.68
C ALA A 5 -25.21 -3.69 -8.26
N VAL A 6 -24.69 -4.64 -7.49
CA VAL A 6 -25.04 -4.78 -6.07
C VAL A 6 -24.80 -3.42 -5.42
N ASP A 7 -25.81 -2.92 -4.72
CA ASP A 7 -25.70 -1.66 -3.99
C ASP A 7 -24.68 -1.85 -2.87
N PHE A 8 -23.45 -1.39 -3.10
CA PHE A 8 -22.36 -1.52 -2.13
C PHE A 8 -22.65 -0.81 -0.81
N THR A 9 -23.62 0.11 -0.79
CA THR A 9 -23.98 0.86 0.42
C THR A 9 -24.66 0.01 1.48
N VAL A 10 -25.05 -1.22 1.16
CA VAL A 10 -25.62 -2.19 2.12
C VAL A 10 -24.58 -3.11 2.77
N GLU A 11 -23.34 -3.17 2.27
CA GLU A 11 -22.29 -4.02 2.87
C GLU A 11 -21.80 -3.43 4.20
N ASP A 12 -21.69 -4.26 5.24
CA ASP A 12 -21.36 -3.81 6.60
C ASP A 12 -19.95 -4.21 7.03
N GLU A 13 -19.25 -5.05 6.26
CA GLU A 13 -17.87 -5.45 6.53
C GLU A 13 -16.91 -4.80 5.51
N PRO A 14 -16.10 -3.80 5.92
CA PRO A 14 -15.30 -3.03 4.98
C PRO A 14 -14.20 -3.83 4.27
N PHE A 15 -13.62 -4.85 4.90
CA PHE A 15 -12.58 -5.62 4.22
C PHE A 15 -13.15 -6.49 3.11
N ARG A 16 -14.30 -7.14 3.33
CA ARG A 16 -15.06 -7.87 2.31
C ARG A 16 -15.41 -6.97 1.13
N LEU A 17 -15.86 -5.75 1.40
CA LEU A 17 -16.15 -4.78 0.34
C LEU A 17 -14.89 -4.42 -0.45
N PHE A 18 -13.78 -4.16 0.24
CA PHE A 18 -12.49 -3.90 -0.40
C PHE A 18 -12.04 -5.07 -1.27
N GLU A 19 -12.09 -6.30 -0.77
CA GLU A 19 -11.71 -7.51 -1.50
C GLU A 19 -12.54 -7.69 -2.76
N ALA A 20 -13.86 -7.48 -2.68
CA ALA A 20 -14.74 -7.55 -3.83
C ALA A 20 -14.36 -6.52 -4.91
N TRP A 21 -14.13 -5.26 -4.53
CA TRP A 21 -13.74 -4.21 -5.47
C TRP A 21 -12.32 -4.43 -6.00
N PHE A 22 -11.39 -4.87 -5.16
CA PHE A 22 -10.02 -5.15 -5.55
C PHE A 22 -9.94 -6.34 -6.51
N ALA A 23 -10.76 -7.37 -6.32
CA ALA A 23 -10.87 -8.48 -7.25
C ALA A 23 -11.43 -8.04 -8.62
N GLU A 24 -12.39 -7.10 -8.64
CA GLU A 24 -12.88 -6.51 -9.88
C GLU A 24 -11.80 -5.67 -10.57
N ALA A 25 -11.15 -4.77 -9.83
CA ALA A 25 -10.03 -3.96 -10.33
C ALA A 25 -8.91 -4.84 -10.89
N SER A 26 -8.60 -5.94 -10.21
CA SER A 26 -7.58 -6.90 -10.65
C SER A 26 -7.88 -7.54 -12.02
N ARG A 27 -9.15 -7.59 -12.43
CA ARG A 27 -9.57 -8.12 -13.72
C ARG A 27 -9.70 -7.05 -14.81
N SER A 28 -9.95 -5.79 -14.44
CA SER A 28 -10.40 -4.76 -15.39
C SER A 28 -9.47 -3.55 -15.51
N GLU A 29 -8.71 -3.20 -14.47
CA GLU A 29 -7.82 -2.04 -14.55
C GLU A 29 -6.67 -2.32 -15.52
N PRO A 30 -6.34 -1.36 -16.40
CA PRO A 30 -5.37 -1.58 -17.47
C PRO A 30 -3.93 -1.73 -16.97
N ASN A 31 -3.62 -1.19 -15.79
CA ASN A 31 -2.30 -1.32 -15.19
C ASN A 31 -2.36 -1.19 -13.66
N ASP A 32 -1.54 -1.98 -12.97
CA ASP A 32 -1.28 -1.93 -11.53
C ASP A 32 -2.54 -1.69 -10.65
N PRO A 33 -3.53 -2.60 -10.66
CA PRO A 33 -4.72 -2.49 -9.81
C PRO A 33 -4.40 -2.39 -8.32
N ASN A 34 -3.22 -2.86 -7.91
CA ASN A 34 -2.70 -2.80 -6.55
C ASN A 34 -1.87 -1.54 -6.26
N ALA A 35 -1.73 -0.61 -7.19
CA ALA A 35 -1.08 0.67 -6.92
C ALA A 35 -1.94 1.53 -5.99
N MET A 36 -1.30 2.09 -4.98
CA MET A 36 -1.93 3.01 -4.02
C MET A 36 -1.06 4.23 -3.79
N ALA A 37 -1.68 5.41 -3.75
CA ALA A 37 -1.00 6.63 -3.33
C ALA A 37 -0.87 6.62 -1.81
N LEU A 38 0.36 6.50 -1.30
CA LEU A 38 0.67 6.53 0.12
C LEU A 38 1.04 7.94 0.54
N SER A 39 0.31 8.47 1.52
CA SER A 39 0.62 9.69 2.22
C SER A 39 1.13 9.42 3.64
N THR A 40 2.18 10.15 4.00
CA THR A 40 2.89 10.11 5.29
C THR A 40 3.24 11.54 5.69
N VAL A 41 3.69 11.76 6.92
CA VAL A 41 4.02 13.09 7.45
C VAL A 41 5.40 13.10 8.08
N ASP A 42 6.15 14.18 7.88
CA ASP A 42 7.40 14.39 8.60
C ASP A 42 7.15 14.78 10.07
N GLN A 43 8.22 15.00 10.83
CA GLN A 43 8.15 15.35 12.25
C GLN A 43 7.46 16.68 12.52
N GLN A 44 7.37 17.57 11.53
CA GLN A 44 6.73 18.87 11.61
C GLN A 44 5.26 18.82 11.15
N GLY A 45 4.82 17.67 10.64
CA GLY A 45 3.47 17.47 10.12
C GLY A 45 3.29 17.87 8.66
N LEU A 46 4.38 18.15 7.92
CA LEU A 46 4.29 18.42 6.48
C LEU A 46 4.03 17.10 5.74
N PRO A 47 2.96 17.02 4.93
CA PRO A 47 2.60 15.78 4.25
C PRO A 47 3.48 15.53 3.03
N ASN A 48 3.80 14.26 2.81
CA ASN A 48 4.40 13.73 1.60
C ASN A 48 3.47 12.70 0.95
N VAL A 49 3.60 12.51 -0.37
CA VAL A 49 2.82 11.51 -1.12
C VAL A 49 3.67 10.85 -2.21
N ARG A 50 3.47 9.55 -2.43
CA ARG A 50 4.09 8.78 -3.52
C ARG A 50 3.29 7.49 -3.77
N MET A 51 3.44 6.92 -4.97
CA MET A 51 2.87 5.60 -5.25
C MET A 51 3.68 4.49 -4.57
N VAL A 52 2.97 3.51 -4.03
CA VAL A 52 3.49 2.21 -3.61
C VAL A 52 2.53 1.12 -4.08
N LEU A 53 2.92 -0.13 -3.96
CA LEU A 53 2.07 -1.26 -4.34
C LEU A 53 1.60 -1.99 -3.08
N LEU A 54 0.31 -2.32 -3.02
CA LEU A 54 -0.22 -3.29 -2.07
C LEU A 54 0.35 -4.67 -2.41
N LYS A 55 0.90 -5.34 -1.40
CA LYS A 55 1.55 -6.65 -1.52
C LYS A 55 0.98 -7.73 -0.61
N GLY A 56 0.19 -7.32 0.37
CA GLY A 56 -0.60 -8.23 1.19
C GLY A 56 -1.78 -7.48 1.79
N LEU A 57 -2.87 -8.20 1.96
CA LEU A 57 -3.92 -7.87 2.90
C LEU A 57 -3.92 -9.02 3.90
N ASP A 58 -3.77 -8.74 5.19
CA ASP A 58 -3.75 -9.83 6.18
C ASP A 58 -5.08 -10.61 6.13
N GLU A 59 -5.03 -11.87 6.54
CA GLU A 59 -6.20 -12.75 6.57
C GLU A 59 -7.26 -12.28 7.59
N PRO A 60 -8.54 -12.61 7.41
CA PRO A 60 -9.63 -12.20 8.31
C PRO A 60 -9.39 -12.55 9.79
N GLU A 61 -8.67 -13.63 10.08
CA GLU A 61 -8.42 -14.14 11.42
C GLU A 61 -7.32 -13.36 12.18
N VAL A 62 -6.57 -12.50 11.49
CA VAL A 62 -5.47 -11.74 12.11
C VAL A 62 -6.01 -10.57 12.93
N SER A 63 -5.79 -10.63 14.24
CA SER A 63 -6.03 -9.51 15.16
C SER A 63 -5.10 -8.34 14.81
N GLY A 64 -5.62 -7.34 14.10
CA GLY A 64 -4.80 -6.29 13.47
C GLY A 64 -4.66 -6.44 11.96
N ARG A 65 -5.68 -6.99 11.29
CA ARG A 65 -5.78 -7.04 9.84
C ARG A 65 -5.46 -5.69 9.18
N GLY A 66 -4.50 -5.66 8.27
CA GLY A 66 -4.03 -4.43 7.63
C GLY A 66 -3.52 -4.59 6.20
N PHE A 67 -3.17 -3.44 5.61
CA PHE A 67 -2.67 -3.32 4.25
C PHE A 67 -1.15 -3.29 4.27
N VAL A 68 -0.50 -4.23 3.59
CA VAL A 68 0.96 -4.44 3.64
C VAL A 68 1.63 -3.96 2.35
N PHE A 69 2.70 -3.20 2.49
CA PHE A 69 3.60 -2.81 1.39
C PHE A 69 5.06 -2.87 1.84
N TYR A 70 5.97 -2.95 0.87
CA TYR A 70 7.41 -3.11 1.14
C TYR A 70 8.23 -1.95 0.56
N THR A 71 9.26 -1.54 1.30
CA THR A 71 10.06 -0.36 0.98
C THR A 71 11.42 -0.37 1.68
N ASN A 72 12.18 0.71 1.50
CA ASN A 72 13.43 0.96 2.21
C ASN A 72 13.18 1.88 3.42
N TYR A 73 13.60 1.47 4.61
CA TYR A 73 13.49 2.22 5.87
C TYR A 73 14.26 3.54 5.88
N GLU A 74 15.32 3.67 5.10
CA GLU A 74 16.12 4.90 4.99
C GLU A 74 15.52 5.90 3.99
N SER A 75 14.53 5.49 3.21
CA SER A 75 13.81 6.40 2.31
C SER A 75 13.06 7.49 3.07
N ALA A 76 12.64 8.54 2.38
CA ALA A 76 11.84 9.61 3.00
C ALA A 76 10.59 9.05 3.71
N LYS A 77 9.82 8.18 3.04
CA LYS A 77 8.64 7.53 3.62
C LYS A 77 8.99 6.59 4.78
N GLY A 78 10.12 5.90 4.71
CA GLY A 78 10.57 4.97 5.74
C GLY A 78 10.90 5.71 7.03
N ARG A 79 11.69 6.79 6.93
CA ARG A 79 12.03 7.66 8.06
C ARG A 79 10.80 8.34 8.64
N GLU A 80 9.90 8.84 7.80
CA GLU A 80 8.62 9.43 8.23
C GLU A 80 7.78 8.43 9.02
N LEU A 81 7.62 7.20 8.53
CA LEU A 81 6.79 6.17 9.18
C LEU A 81 7.39 5.63 10.48
N LEU A 82 8.72 5.53 10.55
CA LEU A 82 9.41 5.13 11.78
C LEU A 82 9.31 6.20 12.87
N ALA A 83 9.31 7.49 12.49
CA ALA A 83 9.15 8.59 13.44
C ALA A 83 7.69 8.86 13.79
N ASN A 84 6.79 8.80 12.81
CA ASN A 84 5.36 9.08 12.92
C ASN A 84 4.55 7.92 12.30
N PRO A 85 4.15 6.91 13.09
CA PRO A 85 3.53 5.67 12.59
C PRO A 85 2.06 5.87 12.19
N LYS A 86 1.81 6.75 11.23
CA LYS A 86 0.49 7.11 10.71
C LYS A 86 0.57 7.26 9.19
N ALA A 87 -0.41 6.74 8.50
CA ALA A 87 -0.50 6.85 7.04
C ALA A 87 -1.94 6.96 6.55
N ALA A 88 -2.05 7.49 5.33
CA ALA A 88 -3.25 7.33 4.51
C ALA A 88 -2.86 6.70 3.17
N ILE A 89 -3.70 5.83 2.63
CA ILE A 89 -3.56 5.30 1.27
C ILE A 89 -4.82 5.57 0.46
N LEU A 90 -4.66 5.74 -0.84
CA LEU A 90 -5.76 5.86 -1.81
C LEU A 90 -5.53 4.90 -2.97
N PHE A 91 -6.50 4.01 -3.19
CA PHE A 91 -6.70 3.32 -4.46
C PHE A 91 -7.60 4.17 -5.34
N HIS A 92 -7.22 4.35 -6.61
CA HIS A 92 -8.02 5.07 -7.59
C HIS A 92 -8.11 4.25 -8.87
N TRP A 93 -9.20 3.50 -8.98
CA TRP A 93 -9.51 2.65 -10.13
C TRP A 93 -10.34 3.46 -11.12
N LYS A 94 -9.63 4.16 -12.01
CA LYS A 94 -10.24 5.11 -12.95
C LYS A 94 -11.20 4.43 -13.91
N SER A 95 -10.89 3.21 -14.36
CA SER A 95 -11.75 2.49 -15.31
C SER A 95 -13.07 2.05 -14.66
N LEU A 96 -13.04 1.81 -13.35
CA LEU A 96 -14.21 1.46 -12.54
C LEU A 96 -14.92 2.67 -11.93
N LEU A 97 -14.35 3.87 -12.06
CA LEU A 97 -14.84 5.09 -11.41
C LEU A 97 -14.98 4.94 -9.88
N ARG A 98 -14.03 4.24 -9.26
CA ARG A 98 -14.04 3.93 -7.83
C ARG A 98 -12.79 4.41 -7.13
N GLN A 99 -12.96 4.77 -5.87
CA GLN A 99 -11.86 5.06 -4.96
C GLN A 99 -12.05 4.34 -3.64
N VAL A 100 -10.93 3.89 -3.05
CA VAL A 100 -10.90 3.40 -1.67
C VAL A 100 -9.82 4.18 -0.92
N ARG A 101 -10.22 4.88 0.13
CA ARG A 101 -9.32 5.60 1.02
C ARG A 101 -9.20 4.82 2.32
N VAL A 102 -7.98 4.69 2.83
CA VAL A 102 -7.72 4.06 4.11
C VAL A 102 -6.84 4.99 4.94
N ARG A 103 -7.15 5.15 6.23
CA ARG A 103 -6.29 5.86 7.20
C ARG A 103 -6.06 4.97 8.40
N GLY A 104 -4.83 4.98 8.92
CA GLY A 104 -4.48 4.05 9.98
C GLY A 104 -3.16 4.34 10.66
N LEU A 105 -2.93 3.57 11.72
CA LEU A 105 -1.61 3.45 12.34
C LEU A 105 -0.73 2.53 11.49
N VAL A 106 0.59 2.70 11.60
CA VAL A 106 1.55 1.90 10.83
C VAL A 106 2.46 1.12 11.77
N SER A 107 2.71 -0.14 11.44
CA SER A 107 3.70 -0.98 12.13
C SER A 107 4.65 -1.62 11.12
N PRO A 108 5.93 -1.83 11.47
CA PRO A 108 6.81 -2.72 10.72
C PRO A 108 6.22 -4.13 10.60
N VAL A 109 6.44 -4.79 9.46
CA VAL A 109 6.24 -6.25 9.39
C VAL A 109 7.35 -6.98 10.15
N VAL A 110 7.12 -8.23 10.55
CA VAL A 110 8.17 -9.05 11.16
C VAL A 110 9.25 -9.41 10.14
N ALA A 111 10.48 -9.68 10.61
CA ALA A 111 11.63 -9.89 9.73
C ALA A 111 11.41 -11.06 8.77
N GLU A 112 10.79 -12.14 9.25
CA GLU A 112 10.50 -13.35 8.51
C GLU A 112 9.52 -13.08 7.35
N GLU A 113 8.53 -12.22 7.57
CA GLU A 113 7.59 -11.78 6.54
C GLU A 113 8.31 -10.96 5.46
N ALA A 114 9.20 -10.05 5.87
CA ALA A 114 10.04 -9.27 4.95
C ALA A 114 11.01 -10.13 4.15
N ASP A 115 11.62 -11.14 4.77
CA ASP A 115 12.53 -12.09 4.12
C ASP A 115 11.79 -12.94 3.09
N ALA A 116 10.64 -13.51 3.47
CA ALA A 116 9.81 -14.31 2.57
C ALA A 116 9.35 -13.50 1.35
N TYR A 117 8.83 -12.30 1.58
CA TYR A 117 8.42 -11.45 0.45
C TYR A 117 9.63 -11.00 -0.38
N TYR A 118 10.76 -10.63 0.23
CA TYR A 118 11.98 -10.26 -0.52
C TYR A 118 12.43 -11.40 -1.44
N ALA A 119 12.49 -12.63 -0.94
CA ALA A 119 12.90 -13.81 -1.70
C ALA A 119 12.00 -14.08 -2.92
N SER A 120 10.69 -13.77 -2.84
CA SER A 120 9.76 -13.91 -3.96
C SER A 120 9.95 -12.88 -5.08
N ARG A 121 10.69 -11.80 -4.84
CA ARG A 121 10.88 -10.72 -5.83
C ARG A 121 11.77 -11.20 -6.99
N PRO A 122 11.51 -10.69 -8.22
CA PRO A 122 12.41 -10.90 -9.34
C PRO A 122 13.85 -10.56 -8.98
N ARG A 123 14.80 -11.36 -9.45
CA ARG A 123 16.24 -11.21 -9.11
C ARG A 123 16.75 -9.79 -9.35
N GLY A 124 16.40 -9.18 -10.49
CA GLY A 124 16.77 -7.80 -10.80
C GLY A 124 16.22 -6.78 -9.79
N SER A 125 15.01 -6.99 -9.26
CA SER A 125 14.44 -6.15 -8.20
C SER A 125 15.14 -6.32 -6.86
N ARG A 126 15.64 -7.53 -6.57
CA ARG A 126 16.47 -7.79 -5.39
C ARG A 126 17.82 -7.09 -5.50
N ILE A 127 18.49 -7.18 -6.65
CA ILE A 127 19.72 -6.42 -6.95
C ILE A 127 19.47 -4.91 -6.84
N GLY A 128 18.39 -4.40 -7.44
CA GLY A 128 18.05 -2.98 -7.39
C GLY A 128 17.84 -2.46 -5.96
N ALA A 129 17.38 -3.31 -5.04
CA ALA A 129 17.25 -2.93 -3.63
C ALA A 129 18.60 -2.79 -2.91
N TRP A 130 19.63 -3.52 -3.33
CA TRP A 130 21.01 -3.34 -2.85
C TRP A 130 21.70 -2.13 -3.49
N ALA A 131 21.47 -1.91 -4.78
CA ALA A 131 22.14 -0.85 -5.53
C ALA A 131 21.59 0.55 -5.23
N SER A 132 20.37 0.67 -4.72
CA SER A 132 19.68 1.95 -4.55
C SER A 132 19.67 2.44 -3.10
N SER A 133 20.33 3.59 -2.87
CA SER A 133 20.14 4.42 -1.68
C SER A 133 18.87 5.26 -1.80
N GLN A 134 17.71 4.62 -1.64
CA GLN A 134 16.40 5.23 -1.95
C GLN A 134 16.21 6.60 -1.26
N SER A 135 15.82 7.62 -2.03
CA SER A 135 15.59 9.00 -1.58
C SER A 135 16.83 9.81 -1.20
N GLN A 136 18.04 9.28 -1.39
CA GLN A 136 19.26 10.08 -1.30
C GLN A 136 19.56 10.80 -2.63
N PRO A 137 20.31 11.92 -2.63
CA PRO A 137 20.77 12.56 -3.85
C PRO A 137 21.50 11.57 -4.74
N LEU A 138 21.10 11.52 -6.02
CA LEU A 138 21.74 10.67 -7.01
C LEU A 138 22.90 11.45 -7.65
N GLU A 139 24.12 10.95 -7.51
CA GLU A 139 25.30 11.55 -8.13
C GLU A 139 25.17 11.60 -9.66
N SER A 140 24.85 10.47 -10.29
CA SER A 140 24.57 10.39 -11.72
C SER A 140 23.82 9.11 -12.07
N ARG A 141 23.20 9.08 -13.26
CA ARG A 141 22.60 7.86 -13.81
C ARG A 141 23.63 6.73 -13.93
N PHE A 142 24.84 7.07 -14.39
CA PHE A 142 25.94 6.12 -14.56
C PHE A 142 26.38 5.51 -13.23
N ALA A 143 26.44 6.29 -12.14
CA ALA A 143 26.77 5.78 -10.82
C ALA A 143 25.77 4.70 -10.35
N LEU A 144 24.47 4.90 -10.58
CA LEU A 144 23.45 3.90 -10.27
C LEU A 144 23.60 2.62 -11.12
N GLU A 145 23.86 2.77 -12.42
CA GLU A 145 24.05 1.62 -13.32
C GLU A 145 25.32 0.82 -12.96
N ALA A 146 26.41 1.52 -12.60
CA ALA A 146 27.62 0.90 -12.08
C ALA A 146 27.36 0.14 -10.76
N ALA A 147 26.58 0.72 -9.85
CA ALA A 147 26.17 0.03 -8.61
C ALA A 147 25.35 -1.23 -8.90
N VAL A 148 24.40 -1.18 -9.84
CA VAL A 148 23.62 -2.35 -10.27
C VAL A 148 24.53 -3.43 -10.85
N ALA A 149 25.48 -3.07 -11.72
CA ALA A 149 26.44 -4.02 -12.28
C ALA A 149 27.32 -4.65 -11.20
N SER A 150 27.84 -3.84 -10.27
CA SER A 150 28.65 -4.30 -9.14
C SER A 150 27.90 -5.32 -8.27
N TYR A 151 26.66 -5.02 -7.88
CA TYR A 151 25.85 -5.96 -7.11
C TYR A 151 25.41 -7.19 -7.91
N THR A 152 25.20 -7.06 -9.22
CA THR A 152 24.92 -8.19 -10.11
C THR A 152 26.10 -9.17 -10.13
N LEU A 153 27.34 -8.66 -10.21
CA LEU A 153 28.54 -9.48 -10.13
C LEU A 153 28.70 -10.09 -8.73
N LYS A 154 28.56 -9.28 -7.67
CA LYS A 154 28.69 -9.72 -6.27
C LYS A 154 27.76 -10.88 -5.94
N PHE A 155 26.52 -10.81 -6.41
CA PHE A 155 25.51 -11.84 -6.16
C PHE A 155 25.28 -12.73 -7.37
N GLY A 156 26.23 -12.85 -8.30
CA GLY A 156 26.04 -13.54 -9.58
C GLY A 156 25.60 -15.00 -9.45
N VAL A 157 26.02 -15.67 -8.37
CA VAL A 157 25.67 -17.07 -8.05
C VAL A 157 24.99 -17.14 -6.68
N GLY A 158 23.99 -18.00 -6.56
CA GLY A 158 23.28 -18.24 -5.31
C GLY A 158 22.20 -17.21 -4.99
N ASP A 159 21.77 -17.24 -3.73
CA ASP A 159 20.68 -16.40 -3.24
C ASP A 159 21.16 -14.97 -2.93
N ILE A 160 20.24 -14.01 -3.07
CA ILE A 160 20.50 -12.60 -2.73
C ILE A 160 19.85 -12.36 -1.37
N PRO A 161 20.62 -12.10 -0.30
CA PRO A 161 20.04 -11.79 1.00
C PRO A 161 19.30 -10.45 0.97
N ARG A 162 18.30 -10.28 1.81
CA ARG A 162 17.61 -9.00 1.99
C ARG A 162 18.56 -7.95 2.60
N PRO A 163 18.66 -6.73 2.05
CA PRO A 163 19.36 -5.63 2.71
C PRO A 163 18.74 -5.32 4.08
N THR A 164 19.54 -4.98 5.08
CA THR A 164 19.07 -4.68 6.45
C THR A 164 18.10 -3.51 6.51
N ASN A 165 18.25 -2.53 5.63
CA ASN A 165 17.37 -1.37 5.51
C ASN A 165 16.11 -1.63 4.67
N TRP A 166 15.93 -2.83 4.10
CA TRP A 166 14.76 -3.16 3.28
C TRP A 166 13.78 -4.03 4.05
N SER A 167 12.50 -3.64 4.11
CA SER A 167 11.47 -4.36 4.86
C SER A 167 10.06 -3.94 4.43
N GLY A 168 9.04 -4.32 5.21
CA GLY A 168 7.64 -3.95 5.01
C GLY A 168 7.06 -3.09 6.13
N PHE A 169 5.93 -2.47 5.79
CA PHE A 169 5.04 -1.79 6.71
C PHE A 169 3.61 -2.29 6.50
N ARG A 170 2.86 -2.34 7.61
CA ARG A 170 1.45 -2.68 7.68
C ARG A 170 0.66 -1.49 8.17
N ILE A 171 -0.37 -1.11 7.42
CA ILE A 171 -1.32 -0.06 7.79
C ILE A 171 -2.53 -0.72 8.45
N LEU A 172 -2.73 -0.43 9.73
CA LEU A 172 -3.84 -0.88 10.55
C LEU A 172 -4.99 0.14 10.44
N PRO A 173 -6.05 -0.15 9.66
CA PRO A 173 -7.03 0.86 9.31
C PRO A 173 -7.92 1.21 10.52
N LEU A 174 -8.12 2.51 10.72
CA LEU A 174 -9.11 3.10 11.62
C LEU A 174 -10.25 3.76 10.85
N GLU A 175 -10.02 4.07 9.58
CA GLU A 175 -11.02 4.59 8.64
C GLU A 175 -10.82 3.92 7.28
N ILE A 176 -11.90 3.42 6.68
CA ILE A 176 -11.95 2.97 5.28
C ILE A 176 -13.15 3.65 4.62
N GLU A 177 -12.92 4.41 3.55
CA GLU A 177 -13.97 5.08 2.79
C GLU A 177 -14.02 4.54 1.36
N PHE A 178 -15.21 4.17 0.92
CA PHE A 178 -15.54 3.75 -0.42
C PHE A 178 -16.30 4.86 -1.12
N TRP A 179 -15.79 5.26 -2.28
CA TRP A 179 -16.39 6.28 -3.14
C TRP A 179 -16.65 5.69 -4.52
N HIS A 180 -17.82 5.97 -5.08
CA HIS A 180 -18.21 5.54 -6.42
C HIS A 180 -18.87 6.69 -7.18
N ASP A 181 -18.42 6.88 -8.41
CA ASP A 181 -19.00 7.88 -9.31
C ASP A 181 -20.47 7.61 -9.59
N ARG A 182 -21.26 8.68 -9.72
CA ARG A 182 -22.67 8.66 -10.03
C ARG A 182 -23.04 9.88 -10.88
N PRO A 183 -24.11 9.79 -11.69
CA PRO A 183 -24.62 10.93 -12.44
C PRO A 183 -24.84 12.17 -11.57
N PHE A 184 -24.74 13.35 -12.19
CA PHE A 184 -24.96 14.65 -11.54
C PHE A 184 -24.03 14.97 -10.36
N ARG A 185 -22.89 14.27 -10.23
CA ARG A 185 -21.94 14.40 -9.11
C ARG A 185 -22.52 14.00 -7.75
N LEU A 186 -23.61 13.23 -7.75
CA LEU A 186 -24.24 12.70 -6.54
C LEU A 186 -23.57 11.37 -6.14
N HIS A 187 -22.26 11.42 -5.95
CA HIS A 187 -21.41 10.26 -5.69
C HIS A 187 -21.85 9.53 -4.43
N ASP A 188 -21.80 8.19 -4.46
CA ASP A 188 -22.03 7.40 -3.26
C ASP A 188 -20.74 7.35 -2.43
N ARG A 189 -20.86 7.68 -1.14
CA ARG A 189 -19.76 7.62 -0.18
C ARG A 189 -20.19 6.86 1.05
N VAL A 190 -19.48 5.77 1.35
CA VAL A 190 -19.65 4.97 2.56
C VAL A 190 -18.34 4.97 3.31
N VAL A 191 -18.38 5.35 4.58
CA VAL A 191 -17.21 5.36 5.45
C VAL A 191 -17.42 4.45 6.63
N PHE A 192 -16.40 3.64 6.90
CA PHE A 192 -16.29 2.78 8.06
C PHE A 192 -15.23 3.38 8.99
N ARG A 193 -15.56 3.52 10.28
CA ARG A 193 -14.64 4.01 11.32
C ARG A 193 -14.63 3.12 12.54
N ARG A 194 -13.47 2.98 13.17
CA ARG A 194 -13.32 2.35 14.49
C ARG A 194 -12.27 3.10 15.32
N PRO A 195 -12.42 3.20 16.65
CA PRO A 195 -11.45 3.90 17.49
C PRO A 195 -10.10 3.16 17.59
N SER A 196 -10.12 1.84 17.51
CA SER A 196 -8.93 0.98 17.57
C SER A 196 -9.11 -0.28 16.72
N SER A 197 -8.03 -1.03 16.47
CA SER A 197 -8.08 -2.25 15.65
C SER A 197 -8.92 -3.38 16.26
N MET A 198 -9.20 -3.30 17.55
CA MET A 198 -9.96 -4.30 18.32
C MET A 198 -11.45 -3.96 18.43
N GLU A 199 -11.83 -2.74 18.04
CA GLU A 199 -13.20 -2.27 18.16
C GLU A 199 -14.00 -2.47 16.87
N PRO A 200 -15.32 -2.65 16.99
CA PRO A 200 -16.18 -2.85 15.84
C PRO A 200 -16.21 -1.60 14.94
N TRP A 201 -16.46 -1.84 13.66
CA TRP A 201 -16.68 -0.77 12.70
C TRP A 201 -18.03 -0.10 12.92
N THR A 202 -18.05 1.22 12.77
CA THR A 202 -19.25 2.04 12.60
C THR A 202 -19.32 2.48 11.16
N LYS A 203 -20.51 2.44 10.56
CA LYS A 203 -20.74 2.78 9.15
C LYS A 203 -21.57 4.04 9.03
N SER A 204 -21.25 4.90 8.08
CA SER A 204 -22.03 6.10 7.76
C SER A 204 -21.97 6.40 6.26
N ARG A 205 -23.01 7.07 5.75
CA ARG A 205 -22.98 7.68 4.41
C ARG A 205 -22.53 9.13 4.53
N LEU A 206 -21.75 9.59 3.56
CA LEU A 206 -21.31 10.99 3.47
C LEU A 206 -21.96 11.65 2.26
N TYR A 207 -22.18 12.96 2.33
CA TYR A 207 -22.46 13.76 1.14
C TYR A 207 -21.27 13.72 0.18
N PRO A 208 -21.51 13.76 -1.15
CA PRO A 208 -20.44 13.77 -2.16
C PRO A 208 -19.45 14.91 -1.95
#